data_AF-A0AAV1I171-F1
#
_entry.id   AF-A0AAV1I171-F1
#
_cell.length_a   1.000
_cell.length_b   1.000
_cell.length_c   1.000
_cell.angle_alpha   90.00
_cell.angle_beta   90.00
_cell.angle_gamma   90.00
#
_symmetry.space_group_name_H-M   'P 1'
#
loop_
_entity.id
_entity.type
_entity.pdbx_description
1 polymer ?
#
loop_
_entity_poly.entity_id
_entity_poly.type
_entity_poly.pdbx_seq_one_letter_code
_entity_poly.pdbx_strand_id
1 'polypeptide(L)'
;MSIQPYVGPTPGSDNGAIVALSTAQEITPEEYERRQKEAEELEVKLKFISEKVPNRIVQVMGSNAGAGSGEFHMYRMARRREIMRQERMEQEAKEQELDTVFEEQKVTMQNELEQKTAKRRAKRLKRKARKRKSGVGSIEAAGAKAGSQGEESDEEDLEQPGLD
;
A
#
# COMPACT_ATOMS: atom_id res chain seq x y z
N MET A 1 25.58 50.74 7.02
CA MET A 1 25.86 49.72 5.98
C MET A 1 24.50 49.21 5.50
N SER A 2 24.10 49.56 4.27
CA SER A 2 22.82 49.15 3.69
C SER A 2 22.95 47.74 3.10
N ILE A 3 22.16 46.81 3.62
CA ILE A 3 22.07 45.45 3.10
C ILE A 3 21.18 45.50 1.86
N GLN A 4 21.74 45.21 0.68
CA GLN A 4 20.91 45.05 -0.51
C GLN A 4 20.23 43.67 -0.52
N PRO A 5 18.95 43.56 -0.92
CA PRO A 5 18.28 42.27 -1.04
C PRO A 5 18.83 41.50 -2.25
N TYR A 6 19.15 40.23 -2.04
CA TYR A 6 19.55 39.30 -3.09
C TYR A 6 18.36 39.03 -4.03
N VAL A 7 18.53 39.37 -5.31
CA VAL A 7 17.54 39.11 -6.36
C VAL A 7 17.87 37.75 -6.97
N GLY A 8 16.98 36.78 -6.79
CA GLY A 8 17.10 35.45 -7.39
C GLY A 8 17.04 35.48 -8.91
N PRO A 9 17.48 34.39 -9.58
CA PRO A 9 17.50 34.31 -11.04
C PRO A 9 16.10 34.48 -11.62
N THR A 10 15.98 35.32 -12.66
CA THR A 10 14.72 35.59 -13.36
C THR A 10 14.32 34.40 -14.24
N PRO A 11 13.03 34.06 -14.33
CA PRO A 11 12.54 32.91 -15.09
C PRO A 11 12.52 33.26 -16.59
N GLY A 12 13.70 33.33 -17.20
CA GLY A 12 13.86 33.73 -18.59
C GLY A 12 15.15 33.28 -19.27
N SER A 13 16.00 32.48 -18.61
CA SER A 13 17.26 32.00 -19.18
C SER A 13 17.74 30.67 -18.57
N ASP A 14 16.83 29.71 -18.36
CA ASP A 14 17.17 28.44 -17.71
C ASP A 14 17.06 27.26 -18.67
N ASN A 15 17.93 27.22 -19.68
CA ASN A 15 18.25 25.96 -20.36
C ASN A 15 18.97 24.97 -19.40
N GLY A 16 19.41 25.41 -18.21
CA GLY A 16 20.12 24.57 -17.25
C GLY A 16 19.24 23.57 -16.48
N ALA A 17 17.97 23.90 -16.22
CA ALA A 17 17.07 23.02 -15.46
C ALA A 17 16.48 21.88 -16.31
N ILE A 18 16.25 22.13 -17.60
CA ILE A 18 15.74 21.11 -18.55
C ILE A 18 16.86 20.14 -18.96
N VAL A 19 18.12 20.60 -19.03
CA VAL A 19 19.25 19.74 -19.40
C VAL A 19 19.59 18.70 -18.33
N ALA A 20 19.39 19.00 -17.04
CA ALA A 20 19.70 18.06 -15.96
C ALA A 20 18.81 16.79 -15.96
N LEU A 21 17.56 16.89 -16.44
CA LEU A 21 16.67 15.74 -16.59
C LEU A 21 17.01 14.90 -17.83
N SER A 22 17.57 15.53 -18.87
CA SER A 22 17.98 14.86 -20.12
C SER A 22 19.31 14.09 -20.02
N THR A 23 20.07 14.31 -18.93
CA THR A 23 21.32 13.57 -18.63
C THR A 23 21.13 12.48 -17.58
N ALA A 24 19.89 12.05 -17.32
CA ALA A 24 19.67 10.83 -16.55
C ALA A 24 20.14 9.65 -17.42
N GLN A 25 21.30 9.07 -17.09
CA GLN A 25 21.70 7.78 -17.66
C GLN A 25 20.58 6.78 -17.37
N GLU A 26 19.96 6.25 -18.42
CA GLU A 26 18.99 5.17 -18.31
C GLU A 26 19.70 3.99 -17.65
N ILE A 27 19.32 3.69 -16.40
CA ILE A 27 19.89 2.58 -15.65
C ILE A 27 19.55 1.32 -16.43
N THR A 28 20.57 0.62 -16.92
CA THR A 28 20.36 -0.66 -17.61
C THR A 28 19.73 -1.66 -16.62
N PRO A 29 18.89 -2.60 -17.07
CA PRO A 29 18.28 -3.59 -16.17
C PRO A 29 19.32 -4.37 -15.37
N GLU A 30 20.50 -4.62 -15.96
CA GLU A 30 21.62 -5.27 -15.28
C GLU A 30 22.22 -4.42 -14.15
N GLU A 31 22.35 -3.11 -14.34
CA GLU A 31 22.81 -2.19 -13.29
C GLU A 31 21.78 -2.06 -12.17
N TYR A 32 20.49 -2.12 -12.50
CA TYR A 32 19.41 -2.15 -11.50
C TYR A 32 19.52 -3.39 -10.63
N GLU A 33 19.67 -4.57 -11.22
CA GLU A 33 19.86 -5.82 -10.48
C GLU A 33 21.12 -5.81 -9.60
N ARG A 34 22.24 -5.26 -10.10
CA ARG A 34 23.47 -5.10 -9.32
C ARG A 34 23.24 -4.21 -8.11
N ARG A 35 22.54 -3.08 -8.29
CA ARG A 35 22.20 -2.16 -7.21
C ARG A 35 21.29 -2.79 -6.17
N GLN A 36 20.36 -3.65 -6.58
CA GLN A 36 19.51 -4.40 -5.66
C GLN A 36 20.33 -5.35 -4.78
N LYS A 37 21.23 -6.13 -5.39
CA LYS A 37 22.12 -7.05 -4.65
C LYS A 37 23.03 -6.29 -3.69
N GLU A 38 23.60 -5.18 -4.13
CA GLU A 38 24.42 -4.31 -3.27
C GLU A 38 23.60 -3.75 -2.09
N ALA A 39 22.35 -3.34 -2.32
CA ALA A 39 21.45 -2.89 -1.27
C ALA A 39 21.17 -4.00 -0.25
N GLU A 40 20.86 -5.22 -0.70
CA GLU A 40 20.65 -6.38 0.17
C GLU A 40 21.89 -6.70 1.01
N GLU A 41 23.08 -6.69 0.41
CA GLU A 41 24.33 -6.88 1.14
C GLU A 41 24.56 -5.80 2.20
N LEU A 42 24.24 -4.55 1.88
CA LEU A 42 24.35 -3.44 2.82
C LEU A 42 23.35 -3.59 3.96
N GLU A 43 22.13 -4.04 3.70
CA GLU A 43 21.15 -4.33 4.76
C GLU A 43 21.64 -5.42 5.71
N VAL A 44 22.22 -6.49 5.18
CA VAL A 44 22.81 -7.56 6.01
C VAL A 44 23.95 -7.02 6.88
N LYS A 45 24.84 -6.21 6.31
CA LYS A 45 25.95 -5.58 7.04
C LYS A 45 25.44 -4.61 8.11
N LEU A 46 24.43 -3.80 7.80
CA LEU A 46 23.82 -2.86 8.74
C LEU A 46 23.13 -3.59 9.89
N LYS A 47 22.40 -4.68 9.61
CA LYS A 47 21.81 -5.55 10.64
C LYS A 47 22.90 -6.12 11.54
N PHE A 48 23.98 -6.65 10.96
CA PHE A 48 25.12 -7.17 11.72
C PHE A 48 25.75 -6.11 12.63
N ILE A 49 25.98 -4.90 12.12
CA ILE A 49 26.56 -3.79 12.90
C ILE A 49 25.60 -3.41 14.04
N SER A 50 24.33 -3.21 13.75
CA SER A 50 23.31 -2.83 14.74
C SER A 50 23.20 -3.85 15.88
N GLU A 51 23.28 -5.15 15.57
CA GLU A 51 23.13 -6.22 16.55
C GLU A 51 24.43 -6.53 17.30
N LYS A 52 25.58 -6.56 16.61
CA LYS A 52 26.85 -7.03 17.19
C LYS A 52 27.71 -5.92 17.77
N VAL A 53 27.56 -4.67 17.32
CA VAL A 53 28.35 -3.55 17.82
C VAL A 53 27.61 -2.87 18.98
N PRO A 54 28.17 -2.88 20.21
CA PRO A 54 27.53 -2.19 21.32
C PRO A 54 27.49 -0.68 21.09
N ASN A 55 26.31 -0.08 21.21
CA ASN A 55 26.14 1.38 21.21
C ASN A 55 26.73 1.99 22.49
N ARG A 56 28.04 2.27 22.49
CA ARG A 56 28.72 2.90 23.61
C ARG A 56 28.64 4.43 23.51
N ILE A 57 28.01 5.06 24.50
CA ILE A 57 28.11 6.51 24.69
C ILE A 57 29.46 6.79 25.35
N VAL A 58 30.30 7.57 24.68
CA VAL A 58 31.69 7.82 25.11
C VAL A 58 31.77 8.91 26.20
N GLN A 59 30.77 9.79 26.27
CA GLN A 59 30.74 10.95 27.17
C GLN A 59 29.75 10.73 28.33
N VAL A 60 30.03 9.78 29.22
CA VAL A 60 29.21 9.53 30.40
C VAL A 60 29.89 10.11 31.64
N MET A 61 29.25 11.09 32.25
CA MET A 61 29.67 11.65 33.54
C MET A 61 29.32 10.66 34.67
N GLY A 62 30.12 10.59 35.73
CA GLY A 62 29.91 9.64 36.83
C GLY A 62 28.56 9.81 37.53
N SER A 63 28.02 8.73 38.11
CA SER A 63 26.64 8.68 38.66
C SER A 63 26.37 9.67 39.80
N ASN A 64 27.41 10.16 40.48
CA ASN A 64 27.33 11.14 41.57
C ASN A 64 27.81 12.53 41.16
N ALA A 65 28.13 12.76 39.89
CA ALA A 65 28.55 14.06 39.42
C ALA A 65 27.32 14.99 39.30
N GLY A 66 27.48 16.25 39.69
CA GLY A 66 26.41 17.25 39.62
C GLY A 66 26.03 17.61 38.18
N ALA A 67 24.82 18.14 37.96
CA ALA A 67 24.34 18.48 36.63
C ALA A 67 25.25 19.51 35.93
N GLY A 68 25.84 19.11 34.80
CA GLY A 68 26.62 19.99 33.93
C GLY A 68 25.74 20.88 33.06
N SER A 69 26.29 21.98 32.54
CA SER A 69 25.56 22.93 31.67
C SER A 69 25.07 22.32 30.35
N GLY A 70 25.70 21.26 29.87
CA GLY A 70 25.32 20.54 28.65
C GLY A 70 24.24 19.46 28.84
N GLU A 71 23.98 19.04 30.08
CA GLU A 71 23.07 17.92 30.38
C GLU A 71 21.63 18.22 29.95
N PHE A 72 21.20 19.48 30.11
CA PHE A 72 19.88 19.93 29.67
C PHE A 72 19.64 19.69 28.17
N HIS A 73 20.64 19.98 27.34
CA HIS A 73 20.52 19.77 25.90
C HIS A 73 20.54 18.28 25.54
N MET A 74 21.33 17.46 26.23
CA MET A 74 21.33 16.02 26.07
C MET A 74 19.96 15.42 26.39
N TYR A 75 19.35 15.80 27.52
CA TYR A 75 18.00 15.41 27.87
C TYR A 75 16.98 15.84 26.81
N ARG A 76 17.04 17.09 26.34
CA ARG A 76 16.15 17.58 25.28
C ARG A 76 16.24 16.76 24.00
N MET A 77 17.46 16.41 23.58
CA MET A 77 17.69 15.57 22.39
C MET A 77 17.17 14.15 22.61
N ALA A 78 17.48 13.54 23.76
CA ALA A 78 17.03 12.20 24.10
C ALA A 78 15.50 12.11 24.18
N ARG A 79 14.86 13.09 24.82
CA ARG A 79 13.40 13.19 24.92
C ARG A 79 12.75 13.32 23.55
N ARG A 80 13.29 14.19 22.69
CA ARG A 80 12.77 14.33 21.32
C ARG A 80 12.93 13.04 20.52
N ARG A 81 14.08 12.35 20.65
CA ARG A 81 14.31 11.06 20.01
C ARG A 81 13.30 10.01 20.48
N GLU A 82 13.01 9.98 21.78
CA GLU A 82 12.05 9.03 22.36
C GLU A 82 10.61 9.34 21.94
N ILE A 83 10.19 10.60 21.94
CA ILE A 83 8.87 11.00 21.43
C ILE A 83 8.71 10.58 19.97
N MET A 84 9.67 10.92 19.10
CA MET A 84 9.62 10.51 17.69
C MET A 84 9.64 8.98 17.51
N ARG A 85 10.24 8.23 18.45
CA ARG A 85 10.21 6.76 18.44
C ARG A 85 8.82 6.23 18.80
N GLN A 86 8.19 6.81 19.83
CA GLN A 86 6.83 6.45 20.26
C GLN A 86 5.80 6.79 19.18
N GLU A 87 5.85 8.01 18.64
CA GLU A 87 4.95 8.45 17.55
C GLU A 87 5.03 7.54 16.33
N ARG A 88 6.23 7.11 15.92
CA ARG A 88 6.41 6.19 14.80
C ARG A 88 5.82 4.80 15.07
N MET A 89 6.07 4.27 16.27
CA MET A 89 5.50 2.98 16.67
C MET A 89 3.97 3.03 16.70
N GLU A 90 3.39 4.12 17.18
CA GLU A 90 1.93 4.32 17.17
C GLU A 90 1.37 4.49 15.74
N GLN A 91 2.09 5.17 14.85
CA GLN A 91 1.70 5.32 13.44
C GLN A 91 1.73 3.96 12.72
N GLU A 92 2.83 3.22 12.85
CA GLU A 92 2.98 1.87 12.27
C GLU A 92 1.89 0.92 12.78
N ALA A 93 1.56 0.97 14.07
CA ALA A 93 0.49 0.15 14.64
C ALA A 93 -0.89 0.51 14.05
N LYS A 94 -1.20 1.80 13.92
CA LYS A 94 -2.46 2.25 13.31
C LYS A 94 -2.57 1.87 11.83
N GLU A 95 -1.47 1.99 11.09
CA GLU A 95 -1.42 1.57 9.67
C GLU A 95 -1.68 0.07 9.55
N GLN A 96 -1.03 -0.76 10.38
CA GLN A 96 -1.27 -2.21 10.41
C GLN A 96 -2.72 -2.55 10.78
N GLU A 97 -3.31 -1.88 11.78
CA GLU A 97 -4.71 -2.07 12.12
C GLU A 97 -5.65 -1.75 10.94
N LEU A 98 -5.41 -0.63 10.26
CA LEU A 98 -6.21 -0.24 9.09
C LEU A 98 -6.07 -1.23 7.93
N ASP A 99 -4.85 -1.69 7.66
CA ASP A 99 -4.57 -2.67 6.61
C ASP A 99 -5.24 -4.01 6.90
N THR A 100 -5.16 -4.51 8.14
CA THR A 100 -5.83 -5.76 8.53
C THR A 100 -7.35 -5.66 8.39
N VAL A 101 -7.96 -4.57 8.85
CA VAL A 101 -9.41 -4.34 8.71
C VAL A 101 -9.80 -4.27 7.23
N PHE A 102 -9.00 -3.61 6.40
CA PHE A 102 -9.25 -3.51 4.96
C PHE A 102 -9.15 -4.87 4.27
N GLU A 103 -8.15 -5.68 4.61
CA GLU A 103 -8.00 -7.04 4.09
C GLU A 103 -9.17 -7.93 4.48
N GLU A 104 -9.60 -7.88 5.74
CA GLU A 104 -10.78 -8.60 6.22
C GLU A 104 -12.05 -8.20 5.45
N GLN A 105 -12.31 -6.90 5.31
CA GLN A 105 -13.45 -6.40 4.53
C GLN A 105 -13.38 -6.82 3.06
N LYS A 106 -12.20 -6.84 2.46
CA LYS A 106 -12.02 -7.30 1.09
C LYS A 106 -12.36 -8.78 0.95
N VAL A 107 -11.92 -9.61 1.89
CA VAL A 107 -12.19 -11.04 1.90
C VAL A 107 -13.68 -11.32 2.11
N THR A 108 -14.35 -10.62 3.03
CA THR A 108 -15.80 -10.79 3.26
C THR A 108 -16.60 -10.43 2.02
N MET A 109 -16.30 -9.28 1.39
CA MET A 109 -16.95 -8.85 0.15
C MET A 109 -16.72 -9.84 -1.00
N GLN A 110 -15.51 -10.37 -1.15
CA GLN A 110 -15.20 -11.40 -2.15
C GLN A 110 -16.00 -12.69 -1.91
N ASN A 111 -16.07 -13.15 -0.66
CA ASN A 111 -16.83 -14.34 -0.29
C ASN A 111 -18.33 -14.15 -0.56
N GLU A 112 -18.91 -13.00 -0.23
CA GLU A 112 -20.32 -12.69 -0.51
C GLU A 112 -20.61 -12.68 -2.01
N LEU A 113 -19.75 -12.06 -2.82
CA LEU A 113 -19.86 -12.05 -4.27
C LEU A 113 -19.72 -13.46 -4.85
N GLU A 114 -18.80 -14.28 -4.34
CA GLU A 114 -18.63 -15.67 -4.74
C GLU A 114 -19.86 -16.52 -4.38
N GLN A 115 -20.43 -16.36 -3.19
CA GLN A 115 -21.67 -17.05 -2.79
C GLN A 115 -22.85 -16.66 -3.68
N LYS A 116 -23.05 -15.36 -3.95
CA LYS A 116 -24.11 -14.87 -4.85
C LYS A 116 -23.92 -15.42 -6.27
N THR A 117 -22.70 -15.40 -6.80
CA THR A 117 -22.40 -15.93 -8.14
C THR A 117 -22.49 -17.46 -8.21
N ALA A 118 -22.10 -18.20 -7.17
CA ALA A 118 -22.24 -19.65 -7.07
C ALA A 118 -23.72 -20.07 -7.02
N LYS A 119 -24.56 -19.38 -6.23
CA LYS A 119 -26.03 -19.59 -6.19
C LYS A 119 -26.64 -19.40 -7.59
N ARG A 120 -26.30 -18.31 -8.29
CA ARG A 120 -26.75 -18.04 -9.66
C ARG A 120 -26.25 -19.09 -10.67
N ARG A 121 -24.98 -19.50 -10.57
CA ARG A 121 -24.38 -20.55 -11.41
C ARG A 121 -25.08 -21.90 -11.20
N ALA A 122 -25.35 -22.29 -9.96
CA ALA A 122 -26.07 -23.51 -9.61
C ALA A 122 -27.51 -23.50 -10.16
N LYS A 123 -28.25 -22.38 -10.01
CA LYS A 123 -29.58 -22.20 -10.61
C LYS A 123 -29.52 -22.41 -12.15
N ARG A 124 -28.55 -21.81 -12.85
CA ARG A 124 -28.36 -21.95 -14.31
C ARG A 124 -28.00 -23.38 -14.72
N LEU A 125 -27.11 -24.05 -14.00
CA LEU A 125 -26.74 -25.44 -14.27
C LEU A 125 -27.92 -26.40 -14.10
N LYS A 126 -28.74 -26.22 -13.06
CA LYS A 126 -29.97 -27.00 -12.85
C LYS A 126 -30.98 -26.79 -13.99
N ARG A 127 -31.17 -25.54 -14.46
CA ARG A 127 -32.00 -25.24 -15.65
C ARG A 127 -31.47 -25.90 -16.91
N LYS A 128 -30.15 -25.82 -17.17
CA LYS A 128 -29.50 -26.47 -18.33
C LYS A 128 -29.65 -27.99 -18.28
N ALA A 129 -29.47 -28.60 -17.11
CA ALA A 129 -29.64 -30.04 -16.93
C ALA A 129 -31.10 -30.49 -17.16
N ARG A 130 -32.10 -29.73 -16.66
CA ARG A 130 -33.52 -30.00 -16.95
C ARG A 130 -33.82 -29.93 -18.44
N LYS A 131 -33.35 -28.90 -19.15
CA LYS A 131 -33.53 -28.76 -20.61
C LYS A 131 -32.89 -29.91 -21.41
N ARG A 132 -31.73 -30.41 -20.98
CA ARG A 132 -31.08 -31.58 -21.61
C ARG A 132 -31.85 -32.87 -21.36
N LYS A 133 -32.44 -33.05 -20.17
CA LYS A 133 -33.25 -34.22 -19.82
C LYS A 133 -34.64 -34.22 -20.47
N SER A 134 -35.24 -33.05 -20.70
CA SER A 134 -36.56 -32.93 -21.32
C SER A 134 -36.55 -33.06 -22.86
N GLY A 135 -35.44 -33.50 -23.46
CA GLY A 135 -35.40 -34.03 -24.83
C GLY A 135 -36.20 -33.24 -25.88
N VAL A 136 -35.82 -31.99 -26.14
CA VAL A 136 -36.17 -31.34 -27.41
C VAL A 136 -34.87 -30.95 -28.09
N GLY A 137 -34.33 -31.91 -28.82
CA GLY A 137 -33.48 -31.61 -29.96
C GLY A 137 -34.37 -31.15 -31.10
N SER A 138 -34.42 -29.85 -31.35
CA SER A 138 -34.83 -29.31 -32.65
C SER A 138 -34.06 -28.02 -32.90
N ILE A 139 -32.76 -28.18 -33.11
CA ILE A 139 -32.05 -27.40 -34.12
C ILE A 139 -32.27 -28.28 -35.36
N GLU A 140 -33.31 -28.07 -36.14
CA GLU A 140 -33.31 -27.15 -37.28
C GLU A 140 -34.76 -26.74 -37.62
N ALA A 141 -35.11 -25.47 -37.47
CA ALA A 141 -36.09 -24.75 -38.30
C ALA A 141 -36.27 -23.31 -37.79
N ALA A 142 -35.86 -22.36 -38.63
CA ALA A 142 -36.43 -21.04 -38.88
C ALA A 142 -36.96 -20.17 -37.71
N GLY A 143 -36.31 -19.01 -37.57
CA GLY A 143 -36.93 -17.67 -37.53
C GLY A 143 -38.32 -17.45 -36.91
N ALA A 144 -38.36 -16.43 -36.05
CA ALA A 144 -39.50 -15.60 -35.63
C ALA A 144 -40.27 -16.00 -34.35
N LYS A 145 -40.20 -15.06 -33.39
CA LYS A 145 -41.17 -14.74 -32.32
C LYS A 145 -41.89 -15.90 -31.61
N ALA A 146 -41.45 -16.16 -30.38
CA ALA A 146 -42.33 -16.50 -29.28
C ALA A 146 -41.76 -15.88 -28.00
N GLY A 147 -42.39 -14.81 -27.53
CA GLY A 147 -42.10 -14.20 -26.23
C GLY A 147 -42.77 -14.97 -25.10
N SER A 148 -42.33 -14.64 -23.89
CA SER A 148 -42.99 -14.91 -22.60
C SER A 148 -43.00 -16.36 -22.13
N GLN A 149 -42.03 -16.69 -21.27
CA GLN A 149 -42.33 -17.16 -19.90
C GLN A 149 -41.02 -17.42 -19.14
N GLY A 150 -40.83 -16.65 -18.05
CA GLY A 150 -39.76 -16.89 -17.07
C GLY A 150 -38.75 -15.76 -16.89
N GLU A 151 -39.17 -14.50 -17.07
CA GLU A 151 -38.63 -13.40 -16.27
C GLU A 151 -39.39 -13.40 -14.95
N GLU A 152 -39.00 -14.30 -14.04
CA GLU A 152 -39.29 -14.10 -12.63
C GLU A 152 -38.18 -13.16 -12.14
N SER A 153 -38.57 -11.90 -12.02
CA SER A 153 -37.87 -10.81 -11.34
C SER A 153 -37.56 -11.25 -9.91
N ASP A 154 -36.38 -11.83 -9.71
CA ASP A 154 -35.79 -12.06 -8.38
C ASP A 154 -35.16 -10.71 -7.97
N GLU A 155 -36.03 -9.73 -7.71
CA GLU A 155 -35.75 -8.35 -7.25
C GLU A 155 -35.52 -8.29 -5.73
N GLU A 156 -35.32 -9.43 -5.07
CA GLU A 156 -35.16 -9.51 -3.61
C GLU A 156 -33.76 -10.06 -3.25
N ASP A 157 -32.75 -9.18 -3.29
CA ASP A 157 -31.50 -9.26 -2.49
C ASP A 157 -30.49 -8.13 -2.84
N LEU A 158 -30.97 -6.99 -3.35
CA LEU A 158 -30.18 -5.76 -3.43
C LEU A 158 -30.33 -4.97 -2.12
N GLU A 159 -30.08 -5.61 -0.98
CA GLU A 159 -29.75 -4.85 0.23
C GLU A 159 -28.40 -4.18 -0.07
N GLN A 160 -28.46 -2.90 -0.40
CA GLN A 160 -27.30 -2.04 -0.45
C GLN A 160 -26.65 -2.08 0.93
N PRO A 161 -25.37 -2.49 1.08
CA PRO A 161 -24.67 -2.24 2.32
C PRO A 161 -24.66 -0.72 2.51
N GLY A 162 -25.30 -0.27 3.59
CA GLY A 162 -25.51 1.14 3.89
C GLY A 162 -24.21 1.92 3.79
N LEU A 163 -24.26 2.98 2.97
CA LEU A 163 -23.33 4.09 3.04
C LEU A 163 -23.79 4.98 4.20
N ASP A 164 -23.33 4.68 5.41
CA ASP A 164 -23.27 5.62 6.54
C ASP A 164 -21.88 5.52 7.20
#